data_AF-A0A1B6CCM2-F1
#
_entry.id   AF-A0A1B6CCM2-F1
#
_cell.length_a   1.000
_cell.length_b   1.000
_cell.length_c   1.000
_cell.angle_alpha   90.00
_cell.angle_beta   90.00
_cell.angle_gamma   90.00
#
_symmetry.space_group_name_H-M   'P 1'
#
loop_
_entity.id
_entity.type
_entity.pdbx_description
1 polymer ?
#
loop_
_entity_poly.entity_id
_entity_poly.type
_entity_poly.pdbx_seq_one_letter_code
_entity_poly.pdbx_strand_id
1 'polypeptide(L)'
;MQAIQPCIRRIPSIMARPIQVFTCSLDMNKVMKPIMTVFPRLTIHTTNSSNKNSPFPEPQNWPEYNKKIFPPQTSEEEPRPAYVCHVKTNVKYSPKKMWYIACLVRGMSVDEAIKQLSFVPRKGAVIAKETILEAQHLAVKEHNVEFKSNLWVGKYHIIDHMFSIAFKKYIK
;
A
#
# COMPACT_ATOMS: atom_id res chain seq x y z
N MET A 1 -10.39 -47.89 -44.44
CA MET A 1 -9.34 -47.84 -43.39
C MET A 1 -8.25 -46.88 -43.82
N GLN A 2 -8.30 -45.62 -43.41
CA GLN A 2 -7.13 -44.73 -43.38
C GLN A 2 -7.29 -43.79 -42.18
N ALA A 3 -6.43 -43.96 -41.18
CA ALA A 3 -6.42 -43.20 -39.94
C ALA A 3 -5.55 -41.95 -40.13
N ILE A 4 -6.11 -40.79 -39.81
CA ILE A 4 -5.40 -39.51 -39.79
C ILE A 4 -4.61 -39.45 -38.48
N GLN A 5 -3.29 -39.54 -38.55
CA GLN A 5 -2.38 -39.33 -37.43
C GLN A 5 -2.21 -37.82 -37.18
N PRO A 6 -2.51 -37.29 -35.98
CA PRO A 6 -2.06 -35.95 -35.62
C PRO A 6 -0.59 -35.99 -35.21
N CYS A 7 0.24 -35.24 -35.92
CA CYS A 7 1.65 -35.03 -35.64
C CYS A 7 1.83 -34.25 -34.32
N ILE A 8 2.14 -34.98 -33.24
CA ILE A 8 2.50 -34.42 -31.94
C ILE A 8 3.86 -33.72 -32.06
N ARG A 9 3.87 -32.38 -32.01
CA ARG A 9 5.10 -31.60 -31.84
C ARG A 9 5.67 -31.86 -30.45
N ARG A 10 6.83 -32.51 -30.37
CA ARG A 10 7.65 -32.58 -29.16
C ARG A 10 8.12 -31.17 -28.79
N ILE A 11 7.71 -30.70 -27.62
CA ILE A 11 8.28 -29.51 -26.97
C ILE A 11 9.59 -29.97 -26.30
N PRO A 12 10.74 -29.32 -26.55
CA PRO A 12 11.96 -29.66 -25.84
C PRO A 12 11.84 -29.26 -24.37
N SER A 13 12.07 -30.25 -23.50
CA SER A 13 12.17 -30.12 -22.05
C SER A 13 13.29 -29.14 -21.67
N ILE A 14 12.89 -28.01 -21.10
CA ILE A 14 13.78 -27.00 -20.52
C ILE A 14 14.42 -27.63 -19.28
N MET A 15 15.73 -27.84 -19.33
CA MET A 15 16.52 -28.34 -18.21
C MET A 15 16.37 -27.41 -17.00
N ALA A 16 15.88 -27.98 -15.89
CA ALA A 16 15.84 -27.34 -14.59
C ALA A 16 17.28 -27.04 -14.12
N ARG A 17 17.56 -25.77 -13.82
CA ARG A 17 18.79 -25.37 -13.13
C ARG A 17 18.60 -25.59 -11.62
N PRO A 18 19.50 -26.30 -10.93
CA PRO A 18 19.42 -26.48 -9.49
C PRO A 18 19.72 -25.15 -8.77
N ILE A 19 18.85 -24.80 -7.84
CA ILE A 19 19.07 -23.74 -6.85
C ILE A 19 20.12 -24.28 -5.88
N GLN A 20 21.36 -23.77 -5.96
CA GLN A 20 22.36 -24.03 -4.93
C GLN A 20 22.00 -23.21 -3.69
N VAL A 21 21.45 -23.89 -2.68
CA VAL A 21 21.35 -23.40 -1.32
C VAL A 21 22.74 -23.40 -0.70
N PHE A 22 23.37 -22.23 -0.63
CA PHE A 22 24.59 -22.02 0.14
C PHE A 22 24.20 -21.95 1.63
N THR A 23 24.34 -23.04 2.35
CA THR A 23 24.25 -23.05 3.82
C THR A 23 25.56 -22.53 4.39
N CYS A 24 25.63 -21.24 4.66
CA CYS A 24 26.73 -20.64 5.42
C CYS A 24 26.46 -20.87 6.91
N SER A 25 26.87 -22.01 7.46
CA SER A 25 26.95 -22.17 8.91
C SER A 25 28.04 -21.25 9.45
N LEU A 26 27.65 -20.13 10.06
CA LEU A 26 28.56 -19.31 10.84
C LEU A 26 28.64 -19.90 12.25
N ASP A 27 29.74 -20.60 12.49
CA ASP A 27 30.22 -21.05 13.78
C ASP A 27 30.41 -19.86 14.73
N MET A 28 29.53 -19.78 15.74
CA MET A 28 29.46 -18.69 16.72
C MET A 28 30.18 -19.09 18.02
N ASN A 29 31.45 -19.46 17.98
CA ASN A 29 32.26 -19.60 19.19
C ASN A 29 33.75 -19.38 18.95
N LYS A 30 34.18 -18.11 18.85
CA LYS A 30 35.59 -17.77 19.09
C LYS A 30 35.76 -16.36 19.62
N VAL A 31 36.34 -16.32 20.84
CA VAL A 31 37.03 -15.20 21.49
C VAL A 31 36.18 -14.22 22.31
N MET A 32 35.89 -14.63 23.54
CA MET A 32 35.74 -13.70 24.67
C MET A 32 37.13 -13.15 25.06
N LYS A 33 37.28 -11.83 25.12
CA LYS A 33 38.29 -11.13 25.94
C LYS A 33 37.64 -9.87 26.53
N PRO A 34 37.68 -9.65 27.86
CA PRO A 34 37.14 -8.44 28.46
C PRO A 34 38.22 -7.36 28.43
N ILE A 35 37.94 -6.24 27.78
CA ILE A 35 38.72 -5.01 27.93
C ILE A 35 37.75 -3.95 28.46
N MET A 36 37.98 -3.55 29.71
CA MET A 36 37.28 -2.44 30.35
C MET A 36 37.71 -1.14 29.70
N THR A 37 36.80 -0.51 28.97
CA THR A 37 36.92 0.89 28.55
C THR A 37 35.78 1.68 29.17
N VAL A 38 36.17 2.70 29.93
CA VAL A 38 35.32 3.70 30.58
C VAL A 38 34.34 4.30 29.56
N PHE A 39 33.05 4.02 29.72
CA PHE A 39 32.00 4.69 28.93
C PHE A 39 31.79 6.11 29.47
N PRO A 40 31.97 7.18 28.68
CA PRO A 40 31.45 8.48 29.07
C PRO A 40 29.92 8.38 29.10
N ARG A 41 29.32 8.84 30.20
CA ARG A 41 27.87 8.88 30.41
C ARG A 41 27.22 9.73 29.32
N LEU A 42 26.76 9.10 28.25
CA LEU A 42 25.86 9.72 27.29
C LEU A 42 24.51 9.92 27.99
N THR A 43 24.16 11.17 28.25
CA THR A 43 22.80 11.56 28.61
C THR A 43 21.94 11.33 27.37
N ILE A 44 21.39 10.12 27.23
CA ILE A 44 20.41 9.81 26.19
C ILE A 44 19.12 10.49 26.60
N HIS A 45 18.94 11.74 26.17
CA HIS A 45 17.65 12.40 26.23
C HIS A 45 16.70 11.64 25.29
N THR A 46 15.64 11.03 25.84
CA THR A 46 14.51 10.48 25.08
C THR A 46 13.66 11.62 24.54
N THR A 47 14.20 12.40 23.61
CA THR A 47 13.39 13.34 22.82
C THR A 47 12.84 12.58 21.63
N ASN A 48 11.52 12.64 21.43
CA ASN A 48 10.85 12.18 20.22
C ASN A 48 11.42 12.98 19.04
N SER A 49 12.45 12.46 18.37
CA SER A 49 12.94 13.01 17.12
C SER A 49 11.92 12.69 16.04
N SER A 50 10.96 13.60 15.84
CA SER A 50 10.15 13.59 14.62
C SER A 50 11.10 13.65 13.43
N ASN A 51 11.05 12.64 12.56
CA ASN A 51 12.00 12.38 11.47
C ASN A 51 11.87 13.40 10.32
N LYS A 52 11.93 14.70 10.63
CA LYS A 52 11.81 15.82 9.69
C LYS A 52 13.01 15.93 8.74
N ASN A 53 14.10 15.21 9.03
CA ASN A 53 15.34 15.21 8.25
C ASN A 53 15.50 13.96 7.36
N SER A 54 14.46 13.16 7.21
CA SER A 54 14.50 12.04 6.25
C SER A 54 14.54 12.59 4.81
N PRO A 55 15.29 11.96 3.89
CA PRO A 55 15.30 12.35 2.47
C PRO A 55 13.92 12.31 1.80
N PHE A 56 12.95 11.66 2.43
CA PHE A 56 11.57 11.50 1.96
C PHE A 56 10.60 11.90 3.09
N PRO A 57 10.24 13.19 3.21
CA PRO A 57 9.31 13.63 4.24
C PRO A 57 7.93 13.00 4.02
N GLU A 58 7.26 12.63 5.11
CA GLU A 58 5.88 12.19 5.05
C GLU A 58 4.98 13.33 4.56
N PRO A 59 4.00 13.05 3.68
CA PRO A 59 3.11 14.03 3.12
C PRO A 59 2.13 14.49 4.19
N GLN A 60 2.31 15.72 4.64
CA GLN A 60 1.49 16.27 5.72
C GLN A 60 0.09 16.69 5.22
N ASN A 61 -0.01 17.14 3.97
CA ASN A 61 -1.21 17.81 3.45
C ASN A 61 -2.39 16.85 3.19
N TRP A 62 -2.14 15.60 2.76
CA TRP A 62 -3.23 14.68 2.40
C TRP A 62 -3.94 14.09 3.63
N PRO A 63 -3.23 13.57 4.66
CA PRO A 63 -3.86 13.11 5.90
C PRO A 63 -4.54 14.24 6.67
N GLU A 64 -4.11 15.49 6.49
CA GLU A 64 -4.70 16.65 7.16
C GLU A 64 -6.17 16.87 6.78
N TYR A 65 -6.59 16.47 5.58
CA TYR A 65 -8.00 16.53 5.19
C TYR A 65 -8.92 15.71 6.11
N ASN A 66 -8.43 14.64 6.74
CA ASN A 66 -9.21 13.82 7.67
C ASN A 66 -9.46 14.53 9.01
N LYS A 67 -8.65 15.54 9.36
CA LYS A 67 -8.79 16.31 10.60
C LYS A 67 -9.80 17.44 10.48
N LYS A 68 -10.35 17.67 9.29
CA LYS A 68 -11.33 18.73 9.04
C LYS A 68 -12.65 18.40 9.74
N ILE A 69 -12.92 19.11 10.83
CA ILE A 69 -14.20 19.05 11.54
C ILE A 69 -15.17 20.02 10.87
N PHE A 70 -16.38 19.55 10.65
CA PHE A 70 -17.45 20.36 10.08
C PHE A 70 -18.44 20.81 11.17
N PRO A 71 -19.16 21.93 10.96
CA PRO A 71 -20.25 22.30 11.86
C PRO A 71 -21.37 21.24 11.82
N PRO A 72 -22.13 21.10 12.92
CA PRO A 72 -23.28 20.20 12.98
C PRO A 72 -24.34 20.60 11.94
N GLN A 73 -24.94 19.62 11.28
CA GLN A 73 -26.00 19.85 10.29
C GLN A 73 -27.36 20.03 10.99
N THR A 74 -28.23 20.87 10.42
CA THR A 74 -29.63 20.97 10.83
C THR A 74 -30.43 19.79 10.26
N SER A 75 -31.59 19.48 10.84
CA SER A 75 -32.42 18.35 10.39
C SER A 75 -33.03 18.54 9.00
N GLU A 76 -33.05 19.77 8.49
CA GLU A 76 -33.58 20.12 7.16
C GLU A 76 -32.53 19.97 6.05
N GLU A 77 -31.25 19.88 6.39
CA GLU A 77 -30.16 19.74 5.42
C GLU A 77 -29.94 18.28 5.00
N GLU A 78 -29.59 18.08 3.72
CA GLU A 78 -29.19 16.75 3.25
C GLU A 78 -27.94 16.25 4.01
N PRO A 79 -27.90 14.96 4.38
CA PRO A 79 -26.74 14.40 5.08
C PRO A 79 -25.48 14.51 4.23
N ARG A 80 -24.39 15.02 4.81
CA ARG A 80 -23.12 15.16 4.08
C ARG A 80 -22.45 13.80 3.89
N PRO A 81 -21.96 13.47 2.68
CA PRO A 81 -21.19 12.25 2.47
C PRO A 81 -19.87 12.27 3.23
N ALA A 82 -19.53 11.16 3.88
CA ALA A 82 -18.24 10.97 4.51
C ALA A 82 -17.11 10.98 3.46
N TYR A 83 -16.00 11.63 3.80
CA TYR A 83 -14.79 11.71 2.98
C TYR A 83 -13.63 11.16 3.79
N VAL A 84 -12.86 10.27 3.18
CA VAL A 84 -11.70 9.62 3.84
C VAL A 84 -10.54 9.67 2.88
N CYS A 85 -9.41 10.21 3.32
CA CYS A 85 -8.16 10.21 2.57
C CYS A 85 -7.14 9.27 3.23
N HIS A 86 -6.42 8.52 2.42
CA HIS A 86 -5.30 7.70 2.88
C HIS A 86 -4.15 7.80 1.88
N VAL A 87 -2.93 7.73 2.39
CA VAL A 87 -1.71 7.89 1.60
C VAL A 87 -0.68 6.86 2.00
N LYS A 88 -0.03 6.26 1.00
CA LYS A 88 1.09 5.36 1.15
C LYS A 88 2.34 6.04 0.59
N THR A 89 3.35 6.17 1.45
CA THR A 89 4.60 6.86 1.16
C THR A 89 5.71 5.86 0.83
N ASN A 90 6.84 6.37 0.34
CA ASN A 90 8.05 5.60 0.05
C ASN A 90 7.80 4.38 -0.86
N VAL A 91 6.96 4.55 -1.88
CA VAL A 91 6.61 3.48 -2.80
C VAL A 91 7.70 3.32 -3.85
N LYS A 92 8.39 2.17 -3.84
CA LYS A 92 9.35 1.80 -4.91
C LYS A 92 8.62 1.33 -6.17
N TYR A 93 8.13 2.29 -6.95
CA TYR A 93 7.52 2.11 -8.27
C TYR A 93 7.60 3.40 -9.10
N SER A 94 7.45 3.31 -10.42
CA SER A 94 7.45 4.50 -11.29
C SER A 94 6.08 5.21 -11.25
N PRO A 95 6.03 6.54 -11.07
CA PRO A 95 4.78 7.32 -11.04
C PRO A 95 3.92 7.14 -12.28
N LYS A 96 4.54 7.20 -13.46
CA LYS A 96 3.85 7.05 -14.75
C LYS A 96 3.18 5.67 -14.87
N LYS A 97 3.81 4.63 -14.33
CA LYS A 97 3.24 3.28 -14.30
C LYS A 97 2.14 3.16 -13.24
N MET A 98 2.29 3.81 -12.10
CA MET A 98 1.24 3.87 -11.08
C MET A 98 -0.01 4.59 -11.59
N TRP A 99 0.17 5.62 -12.42
CA TRP A 99 -0.92 6.42 -12.98
C TRP A 99 -1.89 5.58 -13.80
N TYR A 100 -1.41 4.64 -14.62
CA TYR A 100 -2.28 3.71 -15.34
C TYR A 100 -3.14 2.85 -14.41
N ILE A 101 -2.58 2.38 -13.29
CA ILE A 101 -3.31 1.60 -12.28
C ILE A 101 -4.36 2.46 -11.58
N ALA A 102 -4.02 3.71 -11.25
CA ALA A 102 -4.95 4.62 -10.59
C ALA A 102 -6.10 5.05 -11.53
N CYS A 103 -5.81 5.24 -12.82
CA CYS A 103 -6.85 5.47 -13.85
C CYS A 103 -7.83 4.29 -13.95
N LEU A 104 -7.34 3.05 -13.82
CA LEU A 104 -8.17 1.84 -13.91
C LEU A 104 -9.25 1.80 -12.82
N VAL A 105 -8.90 2.16 -11.58
CA VAL A 105 -9.82 2.06 -10.43
C VAL A 105 -10.66 3.32 -10.20
N ARG A 106 -10.47 4.37 -11.00
CA ARG A 106 -11.19 5.63 -10.81
C ARG A 106 -12.68 5.43 -11.03
N GLY A 107 -13.51 5.93 -10.12
CA GLY A 107 -14.97 5.86 -10.26
C GLY A 107 -15.58 4.46 -10.14
N MET A 108 -14.80 3.45 -9.72
CA MET A 108 -15.34 2.14 -9.35
C MET A 108 -15.77 2.15 -7.87
N SER A 109 -16.67 1.22 -7.52
CA SER A 109 -16.88 0.88 -6.11
C SER A 109 -15.60 0.23 -5.54
N VAL A 110 -15.40 0.33 -4.23
CA VAL A 110 -14.22 -0.24 -3.57
C VAL A 110 -14.11 -1.76 -3.80
N ASP A 111 -15.22 -2.49 -3.75
CA ASP A 111 -15.23 -3.94 -3.92
C ASP A 111 -14.90 -4.36 -5.35
N GLU A 112 -15.37 -3.63 -6.35
CA GLU A 112 -15.00 -3.85 -7.76
C GLU A 112 -13.53 -3.53 -8.00
N ALA A 113 -13.03 -2.42 -7.45
CA ALA A 113 -11.63 -2.04 -7.56
C ALA A 113 -10.71 -3.15 -7.00
N ILE A 114 -11.04 -3.72 -5.83
CA ILE A 114 -10.27 -4.82 -5.24
C ILE A 114 -10.27 -6.07 -6.14
N LYS A 115 -11.41 -6.40 -6.75
CA LYS A 115 -11.51 -7.51 -7.71
C LYS A 115 -10.62 -7.26 -8.93
N GLN A 116 -10.73 -6.09 -9.56
CA GLN A 116 -9.92 -5.74 -10.74
C GLN A 116 -8.42 -5.77 -10.43
N LEU A 117 -8.00 -5.15 -9.33
CA LEU A 117 -6.59 -5.12 -8.91
C LEU A 117 -6.01 -6.51 -8.60
N SER A 118 -6.85 -7.47 -8.19
CA SER A 118 -6.40 -8.84 -7.91
C SER A 118 -6.01 -9.62 -9.17
N PHE A 119 -6.51 -9.23 -10.34
CA PHE A 119 -6.18 -9.87 -11.62
C PHE A 119 -5.07 -9.17 -12.40
N VAL A 120 -4.64 -7.97 -11.99
CA VAL A 120 -3.59 -7.23 -12.68
C VAL A 120 -2.20 -7.69 -12.18
N PRO A 121 -1.37 -8.34 -13.03
CA PRO A 121 -0.07 -8.88 -12.62
C PRO A 121 1.01 -7.77 -12.59
N ARG A 122 0.78 -6.71 -11.83
CA ARG A 122 1.70 -5.56 -11.69
C ARG A 122 1.92 -5.27 -10.21
N LYS A 123 3.17 -4.96 -9.85
CA LYS A 123 3.53 -4.55 -8.48
C LYS A 123 2.67 -3.37 -7.97
N GLY A 124 2.39 -2.39 -8.84
CA GLY A 124 1.55 -1.25 -8.49
C GLY A 124 0.11 -1.63 -8.11
N ALA A 125 -0.43 -2.71 -8.69
CA ALA A 125 -1.78 -3.17 -8.38
C ALA A 125 -1.87 -3.76 -6.96
N VAL A 126 -0.85 -4.51 -6.54
CA VAL A 126 -0.75 -5.04 -5.17
C VAL A 126 -0.71 -3.89 -4.15
N ILE A 127 0.14 -2.89 -4.42
CA ILE A 127 0.26 -1.71 -3.54
C ILE A 127 -1.06 -0.95 -3.46
N ALA A 128 -1.71 -0.70 -4.60
CA ALA A 128 -2.99 -0.01 -4.63
C ALA A 128 -4.09 -0.79 -3.89
N LYS A 129 -4.11 -2.12 -4.01
CA LYS A 129 -5.06 -2.99 -3.30
C LYS A 129 -4.87 -2.90 -1.79
N GLU A 130 -3.62 -2.97 -1.32
CA GLU A 130 -3.29 -2.79 0.11
C GLU A 130 -3.73 -1.40 0.60
N THR A 131 -3.40 -0.34 -0.13
CA THR A 131 -3.82 1.03 0.21
C THR A 131 -5.33 1.17 0.31
N ILE A 132 -6.09 0.55 -0.61
CA ILE A 132 -7.55 0.58 -0.57
C ILE A 132 -8.10 -0.15 0.66
N LEU A 133 -7.54 -1.31 1.02
CA LEU A 133 -7.95 -2.08 2.20
C LEU A 133 -7.62 -1.34 3.51
N GLU A 134 -6.42 -0.75 3.61
CA GLU A 134 -6.01 0.09 4.74
C GLU A 134 -6.98 1.28 4.91
N ALA A 135 -7.29 1.95 3.81
CA ALA A 135 -8.19 3.10 3.81
C ALA A 135 -9.65 2.71 4.14
N GLN A 136 -10.12 1.53 3.71
CA GLN A 136 -11.43 1.00 4.09
C GLN A 136 -11.49 0.70 5.60
N HIS A 137 -10.42 0.14 6.15
CA HIS A 137 -10.31 -0.09 7.59
C HIS A 137 -10.33 1.22 8.39
N LEU A 138 -9.61 2.25 7.94
CA LEU A 138 -9.65 3.59 8.55
C LEU A 138 -11.05 4.22 8.48
N ALA A 139 -11.75 4.09 7.36
CA ALA A 139 -13.10 4.63 7.19
C ALA A 139 -14.10 4.07 8.23
N VAL A 140 -14.04 2.76 8.49
CA VAL A 140 -14.92 2.10 9.47
C VAL A 140 -14.51 2.45 10.90
N LYS A 141 -13.20 2.45 11.18
CA LYS A 141 -12.67 2.61 12.54
C LYS A 141 -12.75 4.05 13.05
N GLU A 142 -12.39 5.04 12.22
CA GLU A 142 -12.17 6.42 12.66
C GLU A 142 -13.24 7.39 12.16
N HIS A 143 -13.84 7.12 10.99
CA HIS A 143 -14.77 8.04 10.31
C HIS A 143 -16.23 7.58 10.35
N ASN A 144 -16.56 6.58 11.19
CA ASN A 144 -17.91 6.07 11.43
C ASN A 144 -18.67 5.68 10.15
N VAL A 145 -17.98 5.10 9.17
CA VAL A 145 -18.65 4.52 7.99
C VAL A 145 -19.16 3.12 8.32
N GLU A 146 -20.48 2.96 8.39
CA GLU A 146 -21.14 1.68 8.72
C GLU A 146 -20.88 0.58 7.68
N PHE A 147 -21.08 0.89 6.39
CA PHE A 147 -21.02 -0.10 5.31
C PHE A 147 -19.76 0.06 4.46
N LYS A 148 -18.92 -0.99 4.48
CA LYS A 148 -17.70 -1.10 3.67
C LYS A 148 -17.95 -1.06 2.17
N SER A 149 -19.08 -1.60 1.73
CA SER A 149 -19.49 -1.70 0.32
C SER A 149 -19.99 -0.38 -0.27
N ASN A 150 -20.44 0.55 0.58
CA ASN A 150 -20.95 1.86 0.13
C ASN A 150 -19.83 2.93 0.06
N LEU A 151 -18.68 2.53 -0.48
CA LEU A 151 -17.52 3.39 -0.68
C LEU A 151 -17.12 3.40 -2.14
N TRP A 152 -16.78 4.59 -2.64
CA TRP A 152 -16.38 4.81 -4.03
C TRP A 152 -15.01 5.45 -4.09
N VAL A 153 -14.20 5.00 -5.06
CA VAL A 153 -12.90 5.60 -5.36
C VAL A 153 -13.11 6.96 -6.00
N GLY A 154 -12.78 8.03 -5.26
CA GLY A 154 -12.98 9.40 -5.71
C GLY A 154 -11.76 9.96 -6.42
N LYS A 155 -10.89 10.61 -5.64
CA LYS A 155 -9.66 11.23 -6.15
C LYS A 155 -8.47 10.32 -5.87
N TYR A 156 -7.51 10.36 -6.76
CA TYR A 156 -6.20 9.77 -6.55
C TYR A 156 -5.13 10.79 -6.89
N HIS A 157 -3.98 10.66 -6.24
CA HIS A 157 -2.84 11.50 -6.51
C HIS A 157 -1.56 10.68 -6.46
N ILE A 158 -0.68 10.92 -7.42
CA ILE A 158 0.59 10.21 -7.56
C ILE A 158 1.66 11.27 -7.76
N ILE A 159 2.64 11.26 -6.87
CA ILE A 159 3.90 12.01 -6.98
C ILE A 159 5.00 10.99 -6.80
N ASP A 160 6.11 11.08 -7.52
CA ASP A 160 7.35 10.29 -7.38
C ASP A 160 7.33 9.08 -6.42
N HIS A 161 7.40 9.32 -5.12
CA HIS A 161 7.47 8.26 -4.09
C HIS A 161 6.18 8.08 -3.27
N MET A 162 5.08 8.70 -3.67
CA MET A 162 3.83 8.79 -2.93
C MET A 162 2.62 8.39 -3.79
N PHE A 163 1.75 7.59 -3.18
CA PHE A 163 0.45 7.26 -3.72
C PHE A 163 -0.65 7.59 -2.71
N SER A 164 -1.58 8.47 -3.08
CA SER A 164 -2.72 8.86 -2.25
C SER A 164 -4.03 8.48 -2.93
N ILE A 165 -4.97 7.97 -2.14
CA ILE A 165 -6.35 7.69 -2.53
C ILE A 165 -7.27 8.43 -1.58
N ALA A 166 -8.34 9.00 -2.13
CA ALA A 166 -9.45 9.51 -1.36
C ALA A 166 -10.75 8.80 -1.76
N PHE A 167 -11.48 8.32 -0.75
CA PHE A 167 -12.82 7.80 -0.90
C PHE A 167 -13.86 8.87 -0.64
N LYS A 168 -15.00 8.70 -1.31
CA LYS A 168 -16.23 9.42 -1.00
C LYS A 168 -17.30 8.38 -0.71
N LYS A 169 -17.96 8.47 0.45
CA LYS A 169 -19.18 7.72 0.74
C LYS A 169 -20.27 8.26 -0.18
N TYR A 170 -21.01 7.37 -0.81
CA TYR A 170 -22.17 7.77 -1.61
C TYR A 170 -23.42 7.69 -0.72
N ILE A 171 -24.20 8.76 -0.66
CA ILE A 171 -25.50 8.75 0.02
C ILE A 171 -26.52 8.69 -1.11
N LYS A 172 -27.28 7.58 -1.14
CA LYS A 172 -28.48 7.43 -1.97
C LYS A 172 -29.69 7.78 -1.13
#